data_AF-M5BY08-F1
#
_entry.id   AF-M5BY08-F1
#
_cell.length_a   1.000
_cell.length_b   1.000
_cell.length_c   1.000
_cell.angle_alpha   90.00
_cell.angle_beta   90.00
_cell.angle_gamma   90.00
#
_symmetry.space_group_name_H-M   'P 1'
#
loop_
_entity.id
_entity.type
_entity.pdbx_description
1 polymer ?
#
loop_
_entity_poly.entity_id
_entity_poly.type
_entity_poly.pdbx_seq_one_letter_code
_entity_poly.pdbx_strand_id
1 'polypeptide(L)'
;MDLIAVVALPPASANPSTAQLKHRVIRNALDFLVASLGPRDRLALVTFQVGKSGRVRKTPFLSVGRPGSISRLSGFIDSMSNPPPDTSDDFSVKSAKDEIVDVVTAVNHGLDTVLQRKQKNPISGMVLVCDASDTSRKPQMDLLMARTEAASLPIHSFGYGKSHDPGPLWLISNATGGSYTFVRDWYELQDCLAGCVGGMMSIGVMNLRMHAKVLDDSKFRIKKVAGVGGAVVASSGLDVDVSVPVLRFGERRELVVELELDNRAPLAGSSHHREESMSATDAFVQRMGLGIDGLSLSDAALGEGMMDAMIDEAPVFEVDGGFFDPGAGKTITRLGHPVLLTLAINPPNERSQQQPWSDASIVRRRAELLSHQMIMRAIVFVGRRDFSHAIQLLVGTRTALTNILNTSLPPPTSRTTRKELVTLAAVRVIQSAMADVSVLVDALEDNPEGFGREWRPFGAQQVSFSLPPPVRL
;
A
#
# COMPACT_ATOMS: atom_id res chain seq x y z
N MET A 1 -4.09 -11.93 -17.95
CA MET A 1 -3.96 -12.15 -16.50
C MET A 1 -3.94 -13.65 -16.20
N ASP A 2 -3.14 -14.09 -15.24
CA ASP A 2 -3.22 -15.44 -14.66
C ASP A 2 -3.87 -15.37 -13.29
N LEU A 3 -5.01 -16.05 -13.11
CA LEU A 3 -5.70 -16.13 -11.84
C LEU A 3 -5.72 -17.58 -11.34
N ILE A 4 -5.41 -17.78 -10.06
CA ILE A 4 -5.60 -19.05 -9.37
C ILE A 4 -6.61 -18.82 -8.25
N ALA A 5 -7.73 -19.52 -8.26
CA ALA A 5 -8.71 -19.47 -7.18
C ALA A 5 -8.59 -20.74 -6.34
N VAL A 6 -8.12 -20.59 -5.10
CA VAL A 6 -8.02 -21.64 -4.10
C VAL A 6 -9.17 -21.47 -3.11
N VAL A 7 -10.14 -22.39 -3.12
CA VAL A 7 -11.39 -22.24 -2.36
C VAL A 7 -11.62 -23.41 -1.42
N ALA A 8 -11.78 -23.10 -0.14
CA ALA A 8 -12.18 -24.07 0.87
C ALA A 8 -13.67 -24.41 0.70
N LEU A 9 -13.97 -25.70 0.67
CA LEU A 9 -15.32 -26.22 0.69
C LEU A 9 -15.70 -26.65 2.10
N PRO A 10 -17.00 -26.62 2.43
CA PRO A 10 -17.49 -27.20 3.68
C PRO A 10 -16.98 -28.64 3.84
N PRO A 11 -16.48 -29.01 5.03
CA PRO A 11 -16.06 -30.39 5.30
C PRO A 11 -17.28 -31.32 5.30
N ALA A 12 -17.04 -32.62 5.09
CA ALA A 12 -18.11 -33.62 5.07
C ALA A 12 -18.90 -33.71 6.40
N SER A 13 -18.31 -33.27 7.51
CA SER A 13 -18.95 -33.20 8.83
C SER A 13 -19.83 -31.96 9.04
N ALA A 14 -19.85 -31.00 8.10
CA ALA A 14 -20.66 -29.80 8.24
C ALA A 14 -22.16 -30.10 8.15
N ASN A 15 -22.98 -29.26 8.80
CA ASN A 15 -24.44 -29.36 8.69
C ASN A 15 -24.86 -29.30 7.20
N PRO A 16 -25.63 -30.28 6.69
CA PRO A 16 -25.99 -30.37 5.28
C PRO A 16 -26.67 -29.12 4.73
N SER A 17 -27.55 -28.46 5.50
CA SER A 17 -28.24 -27.26 5.02
C SER A 17 -27.29 -26.08 4.83
N THR A 18 -26.35 -25.90 5.76
CA THR A 18 -25.31 -24.86 5.70
C THR A 18 -24.30 -25.17 4.61
N ALA A 19 -23.91 -26.44 4.45
CA ALA A 19 -23.00 -26.88 3.41
C ALA A 19 -23.59 -26.62 2.01
N GLN A 20 -24.86 -26.99 1.78
CA GLN A 20 -25.55 -26.73 0.51
C GLN A 20 -25.62 -25.24 0.19
N LEU A 21 -25.95 -24.40 1.17
CA LEU A 21 -25.98 -22.95 0.97
C LEU A 21 -24.59 -22.41 0.60
N LYS A 22 -23.54 -22.81 1.33
CA LYS A 22 -22.15 -22.39 1.04
C LYS A 22 -21.70 -22.86 -0.34
N HIS A 23 -22.00 -24.10 -0.73
CA HIS A 23 -21.71 -24.61 -2.08
C HIS A 23 -22.40 -23.77 -3.16
N ARG A 24 -23.66 -23.39 -2.97
CA ARG A 24 -24.39 -22.54 -3.93
C ARG A 24 -23.73 -21.17 -4.08
N VAL A 25 -23.37 -20.54 -2.96
CA VAL A 25 -22.72 -19.22 -2.96
C VAL A 25 -21.33 -19.29 -3.62
N ILE A 26 -20.52 -20.29 -3.26
CA ILE A 26 -19.19 -20.49 -3.85
C ILE A 26 -19.31 -20.77 -5.34
N ARG A 27 -20.28 -21.59 -5.77
CA ARG A 27 -20.55 -21.85 -7.19
C ARG A 27 -20.81 -20.54 -7.93
N ASN A 28 -21.78 -19.74 -7.46
CA ASN A 28 -22.11 -18.46 -8.08
C ASN A 28 -20.90 -17.53 -8.17
N ALA A 29 -20.07 -17.50 -7.12
CA ALA A 29 -18.84 -16.72 -7.10
C ALA A 29 -17.80 -17.21 -8.13
N LEU A 30 -17.62 -18.53 -8.28
CA LEU A 30 -16.71 -19.11 -9.27
C LEU A 30 -17.22 -18.91 -10.70
N ASP A 31 -18.52 -19.07 -10.94
CA ASP A 31 -19.14 -18.78 -12.24
C ASP A 31 -18.96 -17.31 -12.62
N PHE A 32 -19.14 -16.41 -11.64
CA PHE A 32 -18.85 -14.99 -11.81
C PHE A 32 -17.37 -14.74 -12.17
N LEU A 33 -16.41 -15.42 -11.52
CA LEU A 33 -14.99 -15.30 -11.87
C LEU A 33 -14.72 -15.76 -13.31
N VAL A 34 -15.30 -16.88 -13.74
CA VAL A 34 -15.17 -17.35 -15.14
C VAL A 34 -15.74 -16.31 -16.11
N ALA A 35 -16.90 -15.72 -15.79
CA ALA A 35 -17.54 -14.71 -16.64
C ALA A 35 -16.82 -13.35 -16.67
N SER A 36 -16.12 -12.99 -15.59
CA SER A 36 -15.45 -11.69 -15.46
C SER A 36 -14.11 -11.61 -16.20
N LEU A 37 -13.46 -12.76 -16.44
CA LEU A 37 -12.14 -12.83 -17.05
C LEU A 37 -12.20 -12.62 -18.57
N GLY A 38 -11.20 -11.94 -19.11
CA GLY A 38 -11.09 -11.66 -20.54
C GLY A 38 -10.66 -12.87 -21.38
N PRO A 39 -10.73 -12.78 -22.72
CA PRO A 39 -10.45 -13.90 -23.62
C PRO A 39 -8.98 -14.36 -23.58
N ARG A 40 -8.05 -13.48 -23.19
CA ARG A 40 -6.62 -13.78 -23.02
C ARG A 40 -6.25 -14.23 -21.60
N ASP A 41 -7.21 -14.22 -20.68
CA ASP A 41 -6.97 -14.57 -19.30
C ASP A 41 -7.03 -16.08 -19.10
N ARG A 42 -6.30 -16.54 -18.09
CA ARG A 42 -6.21 -17.95 -17.72
C ARG A 42 -6.63 -18.11 -16.26
N LEU A 43 -7.46 -19.11 -16.00
CA LEU A 43 -7.95 -19.46 -14.68
C LEU A 43 -7.52 -20.88 -14.32
N ALA A 44 -7.01 -21.05 -13.11
CA ALA A 44 -6.85 -22.34 -12.45
C ALA A 44 -7.73 -22.36 -11.19
N LEU A 45 -8.43 -23.46 -10.96
CA LEU A 45 -9.28 -23.67 -9.80
C LEU A 45 -8.66 -24.75 -8.93
N VAL A 46 -8.59 -24.49 -7.63
CA VAL A 46 -8.20 -25.47 -6.61
C VAL A 46 -9.29 -25.46 -5.55
N THR A 47 -9.92 -26.59 -5.32
CA THR A 47 -10.89 -26.74 -4.23
C THR A 47 -10.38 -27.75 -3.24
N PHE A 48 -10.61 -27.50 -1.95
CA PHE A 48 -10.14 -28.38 -0.89
C PHE A 48 -11.12 -28.44 0.27
N GLN A 49 -11.17 -29.57 0.96
CA GLN A 49 -11.89 -29.73 2.21
C GLN A 49 -10.89 -29.82 3.36
N VAL A 50 -11.08 -28.99 4.39
CA VAL A 50 -10.17 -28.96 5.54
C VAL A 50 -10.45 -30.13 6.48
N GLY A 51 -9.40 -30.83 6.91
CA GLY A 51 -9.47 -31.90 7.90
C GLY A 51 -8.84 -33.23 7.47
N LYS A 52 -8.99 -34.25 8.32
CA LYS A 52 -8.51 -35.62 8.07
C LYS A 52 -9.25 -36.22 6.88
N SER A 53 -8.51 -36.76 5.92
CA SER A 53 -9.08 -37.29 4.67
C SER A 53 -9.83 -36.25 3.83
N GLY A 54 -9.44 -34.98 3.97
CA GLY A 54 -9.93 -33.92 3.09
C GLY A 54 -9.55 -34.19 1.64
N ARG A 55 -10.45 -33.88 0.71
CA ARG A 55 -10.20 -34.04 -0.72
C ARG A 55 -9.68 -32.73 -1.32
N VAL A 56 -8.66 -32.81 -2.16
CA VAL A 56 -8.18 -31.68 -2.98
C VAL A 56 -8.43 -31.99 -4.45
N ARG A 57 -9.03 -31.03 -5.16
CA ARG A 57 -9.24 -31.09 -6.61
C ARG A 57 -8.60 -29.86 -7.24
N LYS A 58 -7.98 -30.01 -8.41
CA LYS A 58 -7.37 -28.89 -9.13
C LYS A 58 -7.53 -28.98 -10.64
N THR A 59 -7.53 -27.83 -11.29
CA THR A 59 -7.43 -27.72 -12.76
C THR A 59 -6.08 -27.12 -13.15
N PRO A 60 -5.52 -27.47 -14.33
CA PRO A 60 -4.42 -26.70 -14.91
C PRO A 60 -4.91 -25.30 -15.31
N PHE A 61 -4.01 -24.42 -15.73
CA PHE A 61 -4.41 -23.15 -16.32
C PHE A 61 -5.24 -23.37 -17.59
N LEU A 62 -6.49 -22.93 -17.54
CA LEU A 62 -7.44 -22.99 -18.65
C LEU A 62 -7.72 -21.57 -19.14
N SER A 63 -7.52 -21.34 -20.45
CA SER A 63 -7.81 -20.05 -21.07
C SER A 63 -9.31 -19.83 -21.20
N VAL A 64 -9.81 -18.73 -20.62
CA VAL A 64 -11.25 -18.42 -20.62
C VAL A 64 -11.77 -18.12 -22.03
N GLY A 65 -10.94 -17.59 -22.94
CA GLY A 65 -11.37 -17.38 -24.34
C GLY A 65 -11.58 -18.63 -25.20
N ARG A 66 -11.29 -19.84 -24.68
CA ARG A 66 -11.47 -21.09 -25.46
C ARG A 66 -12.72 -21.84 -24.99
N PRO A 67 -13.64 -22.23 -25.89
CA PRO A 67 -14.90 -22.87 -25.49
C PRO A 67 -14.68 -24.20 -24.75
N GLY A 68 -13.74 -25.04 -25.22
CA GLY A 68 -13.43 -26.30 -24.53
C GLY A 68 -12.84 -26.12 -23.12
N SER A 69 -12.11 -25.03 -22.89
CA SER A 69 -11.60 -24.67 -21.56
C SER A 69 -12.73 -24.22 -20.63
N ILE A 70 -13.68 -23.42 -21.13
CA ILE A 70 -14.85 -23.00 -20.37
C ILE A 70 -15.69 -24.22 -19.98
N SER A 71 -15.97 -25.15 -20.91
CA SER A 71 -16.73 -26.36 -20.59
C SER A 71 -16.04 -27.23 -19.53
N ARG A 72 -14.70 -27.26 -19.52
CA ARG A 72 -13.93 -27.98 -18.49
C ARG A 72 -13.99 -27.26 -17.13
N LEU A 73 -13.97 -25.93 -17.12
CA LEU A 73 -14.13 -25.12 -15.89
C LEU A 73 -15.55 -25.26 -15.32
N SER A 74 -16.58 -25.16 -16.14
CA SER A 74 -17.97 -25.33 -15.71
C SER A 74 -18.22 -26.75 -15.19
N GLY A 75 -17.72 -27.78 -15.88
CA GLY A 75 -17.80 -29.16 -15.40
C GLY A 75 -17.10 -29.40 -14.06
N PHE A 76 -15.98 -28.70 -13.80
CA PHE A 76 -15.32 -28.72 -12.49
C PHE A 76 -16.20 -28.08 -11.40
N ILE A 77 -16.79 -26.92 -11.69
CA ILE A 77 -17.66 -26.17 -10.76
C ILE A 77 -18.94 -26.97 -10.45
N ASP A 78 -19.55 -27.59 -11.46
CA ASP A 78 -20.77 -28.39 -11.31
C ASP A 78 -20.53 -29.65 -10.46
N SER A 79 -19.40 -30.33 -10.70
CA SER A 79 -18.99 -31.52 -9.95
C SER A 79 -18.48 -31.23 -8.54
N MET A 80 -18.35 -29.97 -8.12
CA MET A 80 -17.85 -29.59 -6.80
C MET A 80 -18.73 -30.07 -5.65
N SER A 81 -20.05 -30.08 -5.84
CA SER A 81 -21.01 -30.49 -4.79
C SER A 81 -21.18 -32.01 -4.70
N ASN A 82 -20.95 -32.73 -5.79
CA ASN A 82 -21.03 -34.18 -5.85
C ASN A 82 -19.89 -34.70 -6.74
N PRO A 83 -18.67 -34.77 -6.20
CA PRO A 83 -17.51 -35.10 -7.00
C PRO A 83 -17.52 -36.60 -7.35
N PRO A 84 -17.07 -36.98 -8.58
CA PRO A 84 -16.95 -38.39 -8.96
C PRO A 84 -15.95 -39.12 -8.04
N PRO A 85 -15.96 -40.45 -7.96
CA PRO A 85 -14.99 -41.19 -7.17
C PRO A 85 -13.56 -40.88 -7.65
N ASP A 86 -12.59 -40.87 -6.73
CA ASP A 86 -11.20 -40.45 -7.00
C ASP A 86 -10.53 -41.22 -8.15
N THR A 87 -10.95 -42.46 -8.39
CA THR A 87 -10.43 -43.30 -9.47
C THR A 87 -10.80 -42.81 -10.87
N SER A 88 -11.88 -42.05 -11.00
CA SER A 88 -12.39 -41.54 -12.28
C SER A 88 -12.43 -40.01 -12.36
N ASP A 89 -11.95 -39.31 -11.32
CA ASP A 89 -11.92 -37.85 -11.31
C ASP A 89 -10.59 -37.34 -11.87
N ASP A 90 -10.63 -36.87 -13.12
CA ASP A 90 -9.49 -36.22 -13.79
C ASP A 90 -8.90 -35.03 -13.01
N PHE A 91 -9.67 -34.47 -12.08
CA PHE A 91 -9.30 -33.30 -11.29
C PHE A 91 -8.79 -33.65 -9.88
N SER A 92 -8.92 -34.89 -9.43
CA SER A 92 -8.53 -35.28 -8.08
C SER A 92 -7.00 -35.31 -7.93
N VAL A 93 -6.51 -34.79 -6.82
CA VAL A 93 -5.09 -34.86 -6.47
C VAL A 93 -4.88 -36.09 -5.60
N LYS A 94 -3.97 -36.97 -6.02
CA LYS A 94 -3.59 -38.16 -5.23
C LYS A 94 -2.87 -37.72 -3.95
N SER A 95 -3.55 -37.86 -2.82
CA SER A 95 -2.98 -37.66 -1.48
C SER A 95 -2.66 -38.98 -0.79
N ALA A 96 -1.74 -38.95 0.17
CA ALA A 96 -1.42 -40.12 0.98
C ALA A 96 -2.60 -40.48 1.89
N LYS A 97 -2.75 -41.77 2.20
CA LYS A 97 -3.78 -42.25 3.14
C LYS A 97 -3.51 -41.60 4.52
N ASP A 98 -4.52 -40.97 5.11
CA ASP A 98 -4.47 -40.20 6.38
C ASP A 98 -3.77 -38.83 6.34
N GLU A 99 -3.54 -38.25 5.16
CA GLU A 99 -3.09 -36.86 5.06
C GLU A 99 -4.17 -35.89 5.59
N ILE A 100 -3.74 -34.93 6.42
CA ILE A 100 -4.59 -33.82 6.87
C ILE A 100 -4.45 -32.71 5.83
N VAL A 101 -5.57 -32.35 5.22
CA VAL A 101 -5.60 -31.25 4.25
C VAL A 101 -5.88 -29.95 4.99
N ASP A 102 -4.89 -29.07 4.94
CA ASP A 102 -4.94 -27.73 5.51
C ASP A 102 -4.84 -26.67 4.39
N VAL A 103 -4.98 -25.40 4.76
CA VAL A 103 -4.80 -24.27 3.84
C VAL A 103 -3.43 -24.32 3.17
N VAL A 104 -2.41 -24.72 3.92
CA VAL A 104 -1.03 -24.86 3.42
C VAL A 104 -0.94 -25.84 2.26
N THR A 105 -1.59 -27.01 2.37
CA THR A 105 -1.62 -28.04 1.33
C THR A 105 -2.30 -27.51 0.07
N ALA A 106 -3.42 -26.80 0.23
CA ALA A 106 -4.16 -26.23 -0.89
C ALA A 106 -3.37 -25.13 -1.62
N VAL A 107 -2.73 -24.21 -0.89
CA VAL A 107 -1.89 -23.17 -1.48
C VAL A 107 -0.68 -23.78 -2.19
N ASN A 108 -0.05 -24.81 -1.61
CA ASN A 108 1.05 -25.54 -2.26
C ASN A 108 0.63 -26.12 -3.62
N HIS A 109 -0.56 -26.72 -3.72
CA HIS A 109 -1.07 -27.21 -5.00
C HIS A 109 -1.42 -26.09 -6.00
N GLY A 110 -1.86 -24.93 -5.50
CA GLY A 110 -1.99 -23.72 -6.30
C GLY A 110 -0.65 -23.27 -6.87
N LEU A 111 0.40 -23.22 -6.03
CA LEU A 111 1.76 -22.87 -6.43
C LEU A 111 2.35 -23.88 -7.42
N ASP A 112 2.10 -25.17 -7.26
CA ASP A 112 2.53 -26.18 -8.23
C ASP A 112 1.98 -25.88 -9.63
N THR A 113 0.72 -25.43 -9.70
CA THR A 113 0.08 -25.03 -10.97
C THR A 113 0.75 -23.79 -11.57
N VAL A 114 1.16 -22.84 -10.72
CA VAL A 114 1.92 -21.64 -11.11
C VAL A 114 3.28 -22.02 -11.67
N LEU A 115 4.00 -22.94 -11.02
CA LEU A 115 5.34 -23.38 -11.43
C LEU A 115 5.31 -24.20 -12.73
N GLN A 116 4.21 -24.88 -13.02
CA GLN A 116 4.03 -25.66 -14.26
C GLN A 116 3.69 -24.80 -15.50
N ARG A 117 3.52 -23.48 -15.36
CA ARG A 117 3.15 -22.63 -16.49
C ARG A 117 4.32 -22.47 -17.48
N LYS A 118 4.04 -22.63 -18.77
CA LYS A 118 5.02 -22.42 -19.86
C LYS A 118 5.21 -20.95 -20.24
N GLN A 119 4.20 -20.12 -19.98
CA GLN A 119 4.20 -18.69 -20.29
C GLN A 119 3.69 -17.96 -19.05
N LYS A 120 4.24 -16.79 -18.75
CA LYS A 120 3.85 -15.92 -17.63
C LYS A 120 3.08 -14.71 -18.18
N ASN A 121 1.85 -14.51 -17.73
CA ASN A 121 1.18 -13.24 -17.96
C ASN A 121 1.77 -12.14 -17.05
N PRO A 122 1.81 -10.88 -17.49
CA PRO A 122 2.41 -9.78 -16.71
C PRO A 122 1.71 -9.61 -15.37
N ILE A 123 0.37 -9.67 -15.37
CA ILE A 123 -0.45 -9.68 -14.16
C ILE A 123 -0.77 -11.13 -13.81
N SER A 124 -0.35 -11.56 -12.62
CA SER A 124 -0.65 -12.87 -12.04
C SER A 124 -1.03 -12.69 -10.58
N GLY A 125 -2.04 -13.41 -10.11
CA GLY A 125 -2.43 -13.40 -8.69
C GLY A 125 -3.13 -14.68 -8.27
N MET A 126 -3.05 -14.99 -6.98
CA MET A 126 -3.81 -16.07 -6.36
C MET A 126 -4.84 -15.49 -5.41
N VAL A 127 -6.05 -16.04 -5.44
CA VAL A 127 -7.11 -15.75 -4.50
C VAL A 127 -7.33 -16.97 -3.63
N LEU A 128 -7.27 -16.79 -2.31
CA LEU A 128 -7.48 -17.84 -1.33
C LEU A 128 -8.75 -17.54 -0.53
N VAL A 129 -9.79 -18.35 -0.64
CA VAL A 129 -11.03 -18.22 0.15
C VAL A 129 -11.07 -19.32 1.18
N CYS A 130 -11.13 -18.97 2.47
CA CYS A 130 -11.12 -19.96 3.55
C CYS A 130 -12.07 -19.60 4.71
N ASP A 131 -12.83 -20.59 5.16
CA ASP A 131 -13.80 -20.52 6.27
C ASP A 131 -13.39 -21.39 7.46
N ALA A 132 -12.21 -22.03 7.41
CA ALA A 132 -11.80 -22.94 8.46
C ALA A 132 -11.21 -22.19 9.65
N SER A 133 -11.56 -22.67 10.85
CA SER A 133 -11.11 -22.13 12.15
C SER A 133 -9.74 -22.66 12.59
N ASP A 134 -9.23 -23.70 11.94
CA ASP A 134 -7.93 -24.30 12.22
C ASP A 134 -7.27 -24.59 10.86
N THR A 135 -6.21 -23.84 10.53
CA THR A 135 -5.74 -23.76 9.15
C THR A 135 -4.26 -24.10 8.95
N SER A 136 -3.47 -24.29 10.02
CA SER A 136 -2.07 -24.73 9.86
C SER A 136 -1.34 -25.06 11.17
N ARG A 137 -0.37 -25.98 11.06
CA ARG A 137 0.72 -26.16 12.04
C ARG A 137 1.88 -25.23 11.68
N LYS A 138 2.43 -24.50 12.66
CA LYS A 138 3.53 -23.51 12.50
C LYS A 138 4.68 -23.96 11.56
N PRO A 139 5.25 -25.18 11.65
CA PRO A 139 6.39 -25.57 10.81
C PRO A 139 6.05 -25.67 9.31
N GLN A 140 4.80 -26.03 8.98
CA GLN A 140 4.36 -26.14 7.59
C GLN A 140 4.14 -24.76 6.96
N MET A 141 3.84 -23.76 7.77
CA MET A 141 3.68 -22.37 7.33
C MET A 141 5.01 -21.77 6.89
N ASP A 142 6.09 -22.00 7.63
CA ASP A 142 7.42 -21.44 7.29
C ASP A 142 7.92 -21.95 5.93
N LEU A 143 7.73 -23.24 5.64
CA LEU A 143 8.06 -23.81 4.33
C LEU A 143 7.20 -23.20 3.21
N LEU A 144 5.91 -22.98 3.47
CA LEU A 144 5.03 -22.32 2.52
C LEU A 144 5.50 -20.89 2.22
N MET A 145 5.88 -20.12 3.25
CA MET A 145 6.37 -18.75 3.08
C MET A 145 7.60 -18.68 2.18
N ALA A 146 8.56 -19.60 2.37
CA ALA A 146 9.73 -19.67 1.50
C ALA A 146 9.35 -19.98 0.04
N ARG A 147 8.36 -20.85 -0.17
CA ARG A 147 7.86 -21.18 -1.53
C ARG A 147 7.08 -20.03 -2.16
N THR A 148 6.26 -19.32 -1.39
CA THR A 148 5.46 -18.19 -1.90
C THR A 148 6.34 -17.00 -2.24
N GLU A 149 7.37 -16.73 -1.45
CA GLU A 149 8.40 -15.72 -1.74
C GLU A 149 9.11 -16.03 -3.07
N ALA A 150 9.56 -17.28 -3.25
CA ALA A 150 10.21 -17.70 -4.49
C ALA A 150 9.28 -17.63 -5.72
N ALA A 151 7.98 -17.89 -5.54
CA ALA A 151 7.00 -17.79 -6.62
C ALA A 151 6.71 -16.33 -7.04
N SER A 152 6.97 -15.36 -6.17
CA SER A 152 6.74 -13.92 -6.36
C SER A 152 5.34 -13.65 -6.94
N LEU A 153 4.33 -14.25 -6.30
CA LEU A 153 2.94 -14.17 -6.70
C LEU A 153 2.12 -13.60 -5.53
N PRO A 154 1.39 -12.49 -5.72
CA PRO A 154 0.54 -11.95 -4.66
C PRO A 154 -0.62 -12.91 -4.36
N ILE A 155 -0.82 -13.22 -3.08
CA ILE A 155 -1.91 -14.05 -2.58
C ILE A 155 -2.90 -13.17 -1.83
N HIS A 156 -4.09 -12.99 -2.42
CA HIS A 156 -5.20 -12.27 -1.81
C HIS A 156 -6.07 -13.25 -1.02
N SER A 157 -6.07 -13.11 0.31
CA SER A 157 -6.75 -14.03 1.21
C SER A 157 -8.10 -13.47 1.66
N PHE A 158 -9.14 -14.31 1.64
CA PHE A 158 -10.48 -13.99 2.08
C PHE A 158 -10.83 -14.88 3.27
N GLY A 159 -10.99 -14.26 4.44
CA GLY A 159 -11.59 -14.90 5.60
C GLY A 159 -13.10 -14.95 5.42
N TYR A 160 -13.65 -16.13 5.13
CA TYR A 160 -15.04 -16.30 4.76
C TYR A 160 -15.88 -16.71 5.97
N GLY A 161 -16.80 -15.84 6.41
CA GLY A 161 -17.68 -16.09 7.56
C GLY A 161 -17.00 -15.90 8.92
N LYS A 162 -17.77 -15.88 10.01
CA LYS A 162 -17.26 -15.54 11.37
C LYS A 162 -16.38 -16.61 12.03
N SER A 163 -16.34 -17.82 11.46
CA SER A 163 -15.65 -18.99 12.04
C SER A 163 -14.17 -19.07 11.68
N HIS A 164 -13.73 -18.39 10.62
CA HIS A 164 -12.38 -18.56 10.11
C HIS A 164 -11.30 -18.05 11.06
N ASP A 165 -10.09 -18.61 10.98
CA ASP A 165 -8.91 -18.07 11.65
C ASP A 165 -8.20 -17.03 10.76
N PRO A 166 -8.14 -15.74 11.15
CA PRO A 166 -7.50 -14.70 10.35
C PRO A 166 -5.97 -14.80 10.35
N GLY A 167 -5.34 -15.42 11.36
CA GLY A 167 -3.89 -15.36 11.55
C GLY A 167 -3.08 -15.91 10.36
N PRO A 168 -3.29 -17.16 9.96
CA PRO A 168 -2.60 -17.78 8.81
C PRO A 168 -2.90 -17.11 7.48
N LEU A 169 -4.16 -16.72 7.24
CA LEU A 169 -4.59 -16.06 6.01
C LEU A 169 -3.94 -14.68 5.83
N TRP A 170 -3.86 -13.93 6.93
CA TRP A 170 -3.17 -12.66 6.99
C TRP A 170 -1.66 -12.83 6.77
N LEU A 171 -1.03 -13.78 7.45
CA LEU A 171 0.40 -14.00 7.31
C LEU A 171 0.80 -14.31 5.85
N ILE A 172 0.03 -15.17 5.17
CA ILE A 172 0.27 -15.54 3.77
C ILE A 172 0.13 -14.34 2.83
N SER A 173 -0.93 -13.55 3.01
CA SER A 173 -1.20 -12.39 2.16
C SER A 173 -0.18 -11.28 2.39
N ASN A 174 0.17 -10.99 3.64
CA ASN A 174 1.18 -10.00 4.00
C ASN A 174 2.57 -10.38 3.46
N ALA A 175 2.98 -11.64 3.59
CA ALA A 175 4.29 -12.10 3.11
C ALA A 175 4.42 -12.03 1.57
N THR A 176 3.31 -12.11 0.84
CA THR A 176 3.31 -12.10 -0.63
C THR A 176 2.98 -10.74 -1.25
N GLY A 177 2.76 -9.70 -0.43
CA GLY A 177 2.28 -8.40 -0.90
C GLY A 177 0.85 -8.41 -1.42
N GLY A 178 0.08 -9.45 -1.07
CA GLY A 178 -1.37 -9.51 -1.31
C GLY A 178 -2.17 -8.81 -0.22
N SER A 179 -3.49 -8.98 -0.26
CA SER A 179 -4.41 -8.35 0.69
C SER A 179 -5.22 -9.39 1.43
N TYR A 180 -5.39 -9.22 2.74
CA TYR A 180 -6.39 -9.96 3.50
C TYR A 180 -7.71 -9.18 3.55
N THR A 181 -8.83 -9.86 3.30
CA THR A 181 -10.19 -9.30 3.35
C THR A 181 -11.09 -10.20 4.18
N PHE A 182 -11.78 -9.62 5.17
CA PHE A 182 -12.79 -10.34 5.92
C PHE A 182 -14.16 -10.21 5.25
N VAL A 183 -14.76 -11.34 4.88
CA VAL A 183 -16.09 -11.42 4.31
C VAL A 183 -17.06 -11.84 5.41
N ARG A 184 -17.83 -10.88 5.94
CA ARG A 184 -18.71 -11.11 7.09
C ARG A 184 -19.90 -11.99 6.71
N ASP A 185 -20.59 -11.61 5.65
CA ASP A 185 -21.82 -12.27 5.20
C ASP A 185 -21.54 -13.13 3.98
N TRP A 186 -22.14 -14.34 3.94
CA TRP A 186 -21.80 -15.32 2.91
C TRP A 186 -22.07 -14.80 1.50
N TYR A 187 -23.17 -14.07 1.31
CA TYR A 187 -23.58 -13.52 0.03
C TYR A 187 -22.65 -12.42 -0.50
N GLU A 188 -21.83 -11.78 0.34
CA GLU A 188 -20.90 -10.71 -0.07
C GLU A 188 -19.61 -11.27 -0.71
N LEU A 189 -19.41 -12.60 -0.70
CA LEU A 189 -18.19 -13.21 -1.25
C LEU A 189 -17.98 -12.85 -2.71
N GLN A 190 -19.05 -12.88 -3.52
CA GLN A 190 -18.98 -12.54 -4.93
C GLN A 190 -18.52 -11.09 -5.13
N ASP A 191 -19.06 -10.14 -4.37
CA ASP A 191 -18.71 -8.72 -4.48
C ASP A 191 -17.27 -8.44 -4.02
N CYS A 192 -16.83 -9.10 -2.96
CA CYS A 192 -15.43 -9.03 -2.51
C CYS A 192 -14.45 -9.59 -3.56
N LEU A 193 -14.80 -10.71 -4.20
CA LEU A 193 -14.02 -11.28 -5.30
C LEU A 193 -14.02 -10.37 -6.53
N ALA A 194 -15.17 -9.77 -6.86
CA ALA A 194 -15.29 -8.79 -7.94
C ALA A 194 -14.37 -7.58 -7.70
N GLY A 195 -14.36 -7.03 -6.48
CA GLY A 195 -13.48 -5.93 -6.10
C GLY A 195 -12.00 -6.28 -6.22
N CYS A 196 -11.61 -7.49 -5.80
CA CYS A 196 -10.22 -7.95 -5.90
C CYS A 196 -9.79 -8.20 -7.35
N VAL A 197 -10.61 -8.88 -8.14
CA VAL A 197 -10.32 -9.14 -9.56
C VAL A 197 -10.33 -7.86 -10.37
N GLY A 198 -11.31 -6.98 -10.18
CA GLY A 198 -11.31 -5.64 -10.77
C GLY A 198 -10.09 -4.82 -10.34
N GLY A 199 -9.66 -4.96 -9.08
CA GLY A 199 -8.44 -4.36 -8.57
C GLY A 199 -7.16 -4.91 -9.23
N MET A 200 -7.14 -6.17 -9.65
CA MET A 200 -6.02 -6.75 -10.41
C MET A 200 -6.07 -6.34 -11.90
N MET A 201 -7.27 -6.27 -12.49
CA MET A 201 -7.46 -5.85 -13.87
C MET A 201 -7.17 -4.37 -14.10
N SER A 202 -7.31 -3.54 -13.06
CA SER A 202 -7.01 -2.11 -13.10
C SER A 202 -5.54 -1.77 -12.82
N ILE A 203 -4.66 -2.75 -12.67
CA ILE A 203 -3.23 -2.49 -12.48
C ILE A 203 -2.65 -1.82 -13.74
N GLY A 204 -2.26 -0.55 -13.61
CA GLY A 204 -1.68 0.23 -14.69
C GLY A 204 -0.15 0.29 -14.62
N VAL A 205 0.43 0.17 -13.43
CA VAL A 205 1.87 0.24 -13.21
C VAL A 205 2.30 -0.80 -12.20
N MET A 206 3.40 -1.51 -12.48
CA MET A 206 4.02 -2.47 -11.57
C MET A 206 5.48 -2.11 -11.31
N ASN A 207 6.00 -2.47 -10.14
CA ASN A 207 7.38 -2.29 -9.72
C ASN A 207 7.89 -0.86 -9.97
N LEU A 208 7.09 0.14 -9.57
CA LEU A 208 7.50 1.54 -9.64
C LEU A 208 8.63 1.76 -8.63
N ARG A 209 9.78 2.19 -9.12
CA ARG A 209 10.94 2.59 -8.31
C ARG A 209 11.20 4.06 -8.54
N MET A 210 11.19 4.86 -7.50
CA MET A 210 11.49 6.28 -7.54
C MET A 210 12.76 6.53 -6.76
N HIS A 211 13.67 7.29 -7.33
CA HIS A 211 14.91 7.75 -6.72
C HIS A 211 14.81 9.27 -6.58
N ALA A 212 14.80 9.75 -5.34
CA ALA A 212 14.85 11.18 -5.02
C ALA A 212 16.27 11.54 -4.56
N LYS A 213 16.89 12.49 -5.24
CA LYS A 213 18.25 12.97 -4.97
C LYS A 213 18.22 14.43 -4.54
N VAL A 214 18.83 14.74 -3.41
CA VAL A 214 19.07 16.12 -2.96
C VAL A 214 20.10 16.78 -3.88
N LEU A 215 19.84 18.02 -4.27
CA LEU A 215 20.70 18.77 -5.18
C LEU A 215 21.68 19.70 -4.47
N ASP A 216 21.31 20.18 -3.28
CA ASP A 216 22.17 21.02 -2.43
C ASP A 216 22.48 20.30 -1.11
N ASP A 217 23.56 19.51 -1.14
CA ASP A 217 24.05 18.70 -0.04
C ASP A 217 24.47 19.52 1.19
N SER A 218 24.71 20.83 1.01
CA SER A 218 25.15 21.72 2.09
C SER A 218 23.99 22.29 2.90
N LYS A 219 22.79 22.37 2.31
CA LYS A 219 21.62 23.01 2.93
C LYS A 219 20.54 22.02 3.33
N PHE A 220 20.30 20.99 2.54
CA PHE A 220 19.16 20.09 2.76
C PHE A 220 19.60 18.69 3.09
N ARG A 221 18.94 18.08 4.07
CA ARG A 221 19.07 16.64 4.35
C ARG A 221 17.71 16.02 4.57
N ILE A 222 17.47 14.88 3.95
CA ILE A 222 16.25 14.11 4.13
C ILE A 222 16.36 13.32 5.43
N LYS A 223 15.49 13.63 6.39
CA LYS A 223 15.46 12.98 7.69
C LYS A 223 14.51 11.79 7.71
N LYS A 224 13.36 11.93 7.06
CA LYS A 224 12.32 10.90 7.07
C LYS A 224 11.42 11.00 5.85
N VAL A 225 11.02 9.85 5.33
CA VAL A 225 9.95 9.74 4.33
C VAL A 225 8.84 8.87 4.90
N ALA A 226 7.61 9.35 4.79
CA ALA A 226 6.42 8.68 5.29
C ALA A 226 5.33 8.62 4.22
N GLY A 227 4.41 7.65 4.32
CA GLY A 227 3.23 7.54 3.46
C GLY A 227 3.22 6.38 2.47
N VAL A 228 4.36 5.72 2.26
CA VAL A 228 4.50 4.50 1.46
C VAL A 228 5.46 3.54 2.17
N GLY A 229 5.16 2.25 2.16
CA GLY A 229 6.07 1.22 2.69
C GLY A 229 7.26 0.99 1.76
N GLY A 230 8.45 0.75 2.33
CA GLY A 230 9.66 0.46 1.54
C GLY A 230 10.43 1.70 1.06
N ALA A 231 10.20 2.88 1.64
CA ALA A 231 11.10 4.01 1.47
C ALA A 231 12.40 3.79 2.26
N VAL A 232 13.54 3.85 1.60
CA VAL A 232 14.87 3.71 2.18
C VAL A 232 15.61 5.03 2.02
N VAL A 233 15.88 5.67 3.15
CA VAL A 233 16.68 6.91 3.19
C VAL A 233 18.14 6.53 3.38
N ALA A 234 19.03 7.05 2.54
CA ALA A 234 20.47 6.83 2.69
C ALA A 234 20.98 7.41 4.02
N SER A 235 22.04 6.82 4.58
CA SER A 235 22.67 7.32 5.82
C SER A 235 23.22 8.74 5.68
N SER A 236 23.56 9.15 4.45
CA SER A 236 23.93 10.53 4.11
C SER A 236 22.75 11.50 4.23
N GLY A 237 21.51 11.03 4.04
CA GLY A 237 20.32 11.87 3.92
C GLY A 237 20.20 12.59 2.56
N LEU A 238 21.02 12.22 1.57
CA LEU A 238 21.06 12.86 0.26
C LEU A 238 20.24 12.11 -0.80
N ASP A 239 20.07 10.80 -0.63
CA ASP A 239 19.34 9.96 -1.57
C ASP A 239 18.23 9.20 -0.86
N VAL A 240 17.11 9.01 -1.55
CA VAL A 240 15.98 8.19 -1.11
C VAL A 240 15.49 7.32 -2.24
N ASP A 241 15.41 6.03 -1.97
CA ASP A 241 14.75 5.06 -2.84
C ASP A 241 13.36 4.73 -2.31
N VAL A 242 12.35 4.81 -3.17
CA VAL A 242 10.97 4.43 -2.87
C VAL A 242 10.51 3.38 -3.87
N SER A 243 10.10 2.22 -3.37
CA SER A 243 9.55 1.15 -4.20
C SER A 243 8.05 0.96 -3.94
N VAL A 244 7.24 1.09 -4.98
CA VAL A 244 5.80 0.82 -4.98
C VAL A 244 5.53 -0.40 -5.86
N PRO A 245 5.10 -1.55 -5.29
CA PRO A 245 4.93 -2.78 -6.06
C PRO A 245 3.87 -2.68 -7.17
N VAL A 246 2.76 -2.02 -6.90
CA VAL A 246 1.60 -1.97 -7.79
C VAL A 246 0.90 -0.62 -7.61
N LEU A 247 0.48 -0.02 -8.73
CA LEU A 247 -0.40 1.14 -8.78
C LEU A 247 -1.55 0.87 -9.76
N ARG A 248 -2.78 1.09 -9.31
CA ARG A 248 -3.99 0.89 -10.11
C ARG A 248 -4.40 2.17 -10.83
N PHE A 249 -5.22 2.03 -11.86
CA PHE A 249 -5.82 3.15 -12.56
C PHE A 249 -6.66 4.00 -11.60
N GLY A 250 -6.44 5.32 -11.61
CA GLY A 250 -7.07 6.25 -10.67
C GLY A 250 -6.49 6.26 -9.26
N GLU A 251 -5.54 5.37 -8.93
CA GLU A 251 -4.85 5.36 -7.64
C GLU A 251 -3.81 6.48 -7.59
N ARG A 252 -3.83 7.28 -6.52
CA ARG A 252 -2.83 8.31 -6.23
C ARG A 252 -2.11 7.99 -4.93
N ARG A 253 -0.77 8.04 -4.95
CA ARG A 253 0.07 7.87 -3.77
C ARG A 253 0.68 9.19 -3.35
N GLU A 254 0.65 9.44 -2.05
CA GLU A 254 1.16 10.67 -1.45
C GLU A 254 2.22 10.33 -0.40
N LEU A 255 3.39 10.93 -0.59
CA LEU A 255 4.57 10.83 0.25
C LEU A 255 4.76 12.14 1.01
N VAL A 256 5.12 12.04 2.29
CA VAL A 256 5.52 13.18 3.12
C VAL A 256 6.99 13.05 3.40
N VAL A 257 7.77 14.03 2.97
CA VAL A 257 9.22 14.12 3.20
C VAL A 257 9.46 15.14 4.30
N GLU A 258 10.18 14.73 5.35
CA GLU A 258 10.70 15.60 6.39
C GLU A 258 12.15 15.94 6.04
N LEU A 259 12.39 17.23 5.85
CA LEU A 259 13.68 17.79 5.50
C LEU A 259 14.26 18.53 6.69
N GLU A 260 15.56 18.43 6.88
CA GLU A 260 16.36 19.29 7.71
C GLU A 260 17.01 20.36 6.82
N LEU A 261 16.89 21.62 7.24
CA LEU A 261 17.48 22.77 6.57
C LEU A 261 18.61 23.32 7.47
N ASP A 262 19.85 23.29 6.99
CA ASP A 262 20.95 23.97 7.64
C ASP A 262 20.97 25.45 7.22
N ASN A 263 20.50 26.30 8.12
CA ASN A 263 20.37 27.74 7.90
C ASN A 263 21.72 28.50 8.07
N ARG A 264 22.83 27.79 8.27
CA ARG A 264 24.17 28.39 8.48
C ARG A 264 24.95 28.59 7.19
N ALA A 265 24.63 27.86 6.13
CA ALA A 265 25.19 28.13 4.82
C ALA A 265 24.48 29.37 4.23
N PRO A 266 25.20 30.45 3.87
CA PRO A 266 24.57 31.55 3.14
C PRO A 266 23.89 30.99 1.89
N LEU A 267 22.71 31.50 1.57
CA LEU A 267 21.97 31.19 0.35
C LEU A 267 22.85 31.61 -0.84
N ALA A 268 23.70 30.70 -1.30
CA ALA A 268 24.66 30.95 -2.36
C ALA A 268 23.94 31.09 -3.71
N GLY A 269 23.33 32.25 -3.90
CA GLY A 269 22.78 32.75 -5.16
C GLY A 269 23.59 33.91 -5.74
N SER A 270 24.72 34.31 -5.14
CA SER A 270 25.59 35.31 -5.72
C SER A 270 27.08 34.94 -5.59
N SER A 271 27.77 35.09 -6.71
CA SER A 271 29.18 34.81 -6.97
C SER A 271 29.57 33.32 -7.11
N HIS A 272 29.64 32.91 -8.37
CA HIS A 272 30.72 32.05 -8.84
C HIS A 272 32.06 32.77 -8.57
N HIS A 273 32.53 32.78 -7.33
CA HIS A 273 33.95 32.89 -7.04
C HIS A 273 34.41 31.54 -6.55
N ARG A 274 34.77 30.73 -7.55
CA ARG A 274 35.78 29.68 -7.41
C ARG A 274 36.89 30.28 -6.55
N GLU A 275 37.13 29.71 -5.36
CA GLU A 275 38.37 29.92 -4.61
C GLU A 275 39.52 29.36 -5.45
N GLU A 276 39.86 30.03 -6.55
CA GLU A 276 41.18 29.93 -7.13
C GLU A 276 42.05 30.81 -6.26
N SER A 277 42.96 30.15 -5.55
CA SER A 277 44.05 30.74 -4.79
C SER A 277 44.58 32.00 -5.48
N MET A 278 44.31 33.16 -4.90
CA MET A 278 44.87 34.43 -5.36
C MET A 278 46.39 34.28 -5.48
N SER A 279 46.91 34.46 -6.69
CA SER A 279 48.35 34.40 -6.94
C SER A 279 49.04 35.52 -6.17
N ALA A 280 50.22 35.23 -5.62
CA ALA A 280 51.01 36.20 -4.85
C ALA A 280 51.33 37.49 -5.63
N THR A 281 51.23 37.45 -6.96
CA THR A 281 51.38 38.61 -7.85
C THR A 281 50.20 39.58 -7.77
N ASP A 282 48.96 39.10 -7.65
CA ASP A 282 47.76 39.94 -7.58
C ASP A 282 47.65 40.68 -6.24
N ALA A 283 48.02 40.02 -5.14
CA ALA A 283 48.10 40.65 -3.83
C ALA A 283 49.15 41.78 -3.75
N PHE A 284 50.25 41.67 -4.52
CA PHE A 284 51.29 42.68 -4.58
C PHE A 284 50.86 43.92 -5.38
N VAL A 285 50.14 43.73 -6.49
CA VAL A 285 49.64 44.81 -7.36
C VAL A 285 48.58 45.65 -6.64
N GLN A 286 47.70 45.00 -5.85
CA GLN A 286 46.73 45.69 -4.99
C GLN A 286 47.42 46.55 -3.91
N ARG A 287 48.51 46.06 -3.33
CA ARG A 287 49.25 46.75 -2.26
C ARG A 287 50.07 47.94 -2.75
N MET A 288 50.43 47.96 -4.03
CA MET A 288 51.18 49.05 -4.67
C MET A 288 50.28 50.17 -5.22
N GLY A 289 48.95 50.07 -5.07
CA GLY A 289 48.02 51.14 -5.43
C GLY A 289 47.95 51.45 -6.93
N LEU A 290 48.40 50.53 -7.78
CA LEU A 290 48.35 50.63 -9.25
C LEU A 290 47.19 49.79 -9.83
N GLY A 291 46.19 49.49 -9.01
CA GLY A 291 44.93 48.91 -9.42
C GLY A 291 44.02 49.96 -10.06
N ILE A 292 43.24 49.51 -11.03
CA ILE A 292 42.48 50.27 -12.01
C ILE A 292 41.20 50.89 -11.39
N ASP A 293 41.29 51.41 -10.16
CA ASP A 293 40.21 51.97 -9.35
C ASP A 293 39.82 53.42 -9.76
N GLY A 294 40.09 53.79 -11.00
CA GLY A 294 39.78 55.11 -11.55
C GLY A 294 38.46 55.20 -12.32
N LEU A 295 37.78 54.08 -12.62
CA LEU A 295 36.65 54.09 -13.57
C LEU A 295 35.40 53.27 -13.17
N SER A 296 35.34 52.69 -11.97
CA SER A 296 34.10 52.08 -11.50
C SER A 296 33.20 53.11 -10.80
N LEU A 297 32.67 54.06 -11.59
CA LEU A 297 31.56 54.90 -11.18
C LEU A 297 30.30 54.03 -11.04
N SER A 298 29.70 54.11 -9.84
CA SER A 298 28.31 53.80 -9.50
C SER A 298 27.78 52.39 -9.77
N ASP A 299 27.88 51.52 -8.76
CA ASP A 299 26.78 50.58 -8.45
C ASP A 299 26.62 50.25 -6.94
N ALA A 300 27.41 50.88 -6.07
CA ALA A 300 27.47 50.58 -4.64
C ALA A 300 26.32 51.19 -3.79
N ALA A 301 25.19 51.58 -4.39
CA ALA A 301 24.12 52.25 -3.65
C ALA A 301 22.69 51.81 -3.99
N LEU A 302 22.49 50.80 -4.85
CA LEU A 302 21.15 50.30 -5.19
C LEU A 302 20.95 48.79 -4.97
N GLY A 303 21.95 48.05 -4.50
CA GLY A 303 21.90 46.58 -4.41
C GLY A 303 21.65 45.97 -3.02
N GLU A 304 22.14 46.58 -1.95
CA GLU A 304 22.29 45.88 -0.65
C GLU A 304 20.96 45.66 0.09
N GLY A 305 20.00 46.58 -0.05
CA GLY A 305 18.67 46.46 0.56
C GLY A 305 17.61 45.77 -0.31
N MET A 306 17.85 45.58 -1.62
CA MET A 306 16.90 44.91 -2.53
C MET A 306 17.20 43.42 -2.73
N MET A 307 18.45 42.98 -2.57
CA MET A 307 18.79 41.55 -2.61
C MET A 307 18.29 40.79 -1.37
N ASP A 308 18.26 41.44 -0.20
CA ASP A 308 17.80 40.83 1.06
C ASP A 308 16.28 40.59 1.12
N ALA A 309 15.53 41.16 0.17
CA ALA A 309 14.07 41.00 0.06
C ALA A 309 13.64 40.00 -1.03
N MET A 310 14.57 39.40 -1.78
CA MET A 310 14.24 38.41 -2.81
C MET A 310 13.92 37.05 -2.20
N ILE A 311 12.81 36.46 -2.66
CA ILE A 311 12.47 35.07 -2.37
C ILE A 311 13.46 34.20 -3.14
N ASP A 312 14.25 33.39 -2.43
CA ASP A 312 15.18 32.45 -3.07
C ASP A 312 14.45 31.13 -3.34
N GLU A 313 14.38 30.71 -4.61
CA GLU A 313 13.85 29.40 -4.98
C GLU A 313 14.97 28.38 -4.99
N ALA A 314 15.14 27.67 -3.87
CA ALA A 314 16.16 26.67 -3.73
C ALA A 314 15.69 25.32 -4.34
N PRO A 315 16.43 24.72 -5.30
CA PRO A 315 16.16 23.37 -5.76
C PRO A 315 16.52 22.38 -4.65
N VAL A 316 15.54 21.60 -4.19
CA VAL A 316 15.73 20.72 -3.02
C VAL A 316 16.09 19.32 -3.46
N PHE A 317 15.22 18.66 -4.22
CA PHE A 317 15.50 17.33 -4.74
C PHE A 317 14.89 17.08 -6.11
N GLU A 318 15.61 16.31 -6.91
CA GLU A 318 15.18 15.77 -8.20
C GLU A 318 14.61 14.36 -7.99
N VAL A 319 13.43 14.10 -8.55
CA VAL A 319 12.79 12.77 -8.51
C VAL A 319 12.81 12.17 -9.92
N ASP A 320 13.52 11.07 -10.08
CA ASP A 320 13.46 10.21 -11.26
C ASP A 320 12.90 8.83 -10.86
N GLY A 321 12.53 8.00 -11.82
CA GLY A 321 12.04 6.67 -11.54
C GLY A 321 11.80 5.80 -12.77
N GLY A 322 11.69 4.50 -12.52
CA GLY A 322 11.36 3.50 -13.53
C GLY A 322 10.14 2.69 -13.10
N PHE A 323 9.41 2.14 -14.06
CA PHE A 323 8.27 1.27 -13.81
C PHE A 323 8.02 0.29 -14.95
N PHE A 324 7.24 -0.74 -14.68
CA PHE A 324 6.78 -1.69 -15.70
C PHE A 324 5.31 -1.42 -16.05
N ASP A 325 5.03 -1.24 -17.34
CA ASP A 325 3.68 -1.15 -17.89
C ASP A 325 3.21 -2.56 -18.29
N PRO A 326 2.25 -3.17 -17.56
CA PRO A 326 1.74 -4.50 -17.87
C PRO A 326 0.86 -4.54 -19.14
N GLY A 327 0.28 -3.42 -19.55
CA GLY A 327 -0.55 -3.31 -20.76
C GLY A 327 0.31 -3.29 -22.03
N ALA A 328 1.38 -2.49 -22.02
CA ALA A 328 2.35 -2.45 -23.12
C ALA A 328 3.40 -3.57 -23.07
N GLY A 329 3.58 -4.21 -21.90
CA GLY A 329 4.64 -5.21 -21.68
C GLY A 329 6.04 -4.62 -21.73
N LYS A 330 6.19 -3.33 -21.41
CA LYS A 330 7.45 -2.58 -21.51
C LYS A 330 7.90 -2.10 -20.13
N THR A 331 9.21 -2.17 -19.91
CA THR A 331 9.85 -1.55 -18.74
C THR A 331 10.39 -0.19 -19.13
N ILE A 332 10.00 0.83 -18.39
CA ILE A 332 10.54 2.18 -18.46
C ILE A 332 11.54 2.32 -17.33
N THR A 333 12.79 2.67 -17.65
CA THR A 333 13.87 2.74 -16.64
C THR A 333 14.03 4.12 -16.02
N ARG A 334 13.61 5.17 -16.72
CA ARG A 334 13.66 6.57 -16.29
C ARG A 334 12.41 7.31 -16.74
N LEU A 335 12.01 8.32 -16.00
CA LEU A 335 10.92 9.20 -16.40
C LEU A 335 11.40 10.04 -17.58
N GLY A 336 10.51 10.32 -18.53
CA GLY A 336 10.86 11.16 -19.69
C GLY A 336 11.29 12.57 -19.29
N HIS A 337 10.79 13.05 -18.14
CA HIS A 337 11.20 14.31 -17.53
C HIS A 337 11.32 14.07 -16.01
N PRO A 338 12.52 14.12 -15.42
CA PRO A 338 12.67 14.08 -13.97
C PRO A 338 12.00 15.32 -13.38
N VAL A 339 11.38 15.17 -12.22
CA VAL A 339 10.61 16.23 -11.57
C VAL A 339 11.48 16.89 -10.50
N LEU A 340 11.72 18.19 -10.65
CA LEU A 340 12.42 18.99 -9.67
C LEU A 340 11.43 19.55 -8.64
N LEU A 341 11.72 19.37 -7.36
CA LEU A 341 11.01 20.04 -6.28
C LEU A 341 11.85 21.22 -5.76
N THR A 342 11.31 22.42 -5.91
CA THR A 342 11.89 23.67 -5.40
C THR A 342 11.16 24.12 -4.13
N LEU A 343 11.88 24.79 -3.22
CA LEU A 343 11.30 25.45 -2.05
C LEU A 343 11.63 26.94 -2.11
N ALA A 344 10.60 27.76 -1.98
CA ALA A 344 10.74 29.19 -1.79
C ALA A 344 11.16 29.46 -0.33
N ILE A 345 12.38 29.94 -0.12
CA ILE A 345 12.88 30.38 1.17
C ILE A 345 12.64 31.87 1.26
N ASN A 346 11.73 32.25 2.17
CA ASN A 346 11.51 33.66 2.46
C ASN A 346 12.64 34.15 3.38
N PRO A 347 13.21 35.34 3.13
CA PRO A 347 14.14 35.95 4.05
C PRO A 347 13.47 36.17 5.41
N PRO A 348 14.23 36.14 6.52
CA PRO A 348 13.71 36.35 7.86
C PRO A 348 13.23 37.81 8.02
N ASN A 349 12.04 38.12 7.51
CA ASN A 349 11.44 39.44 7.66
C ASN A 349 10.91 39.59 9.10
N GLU A 350 11.33 40.64 9.81
CA GLU A 350 10.94 40.93 11.21
C GLU A 350 9.42 41.21 11.41
N ARG A 351 8.56 41.08 10.38
CA ARG A 351 7.15 41.50 10.44
C ARG A 351 6.14 40.58 9.74
N SER A 352 6.24 39.26 9.88
CA SER A 352 5.04 38.41 9.70
C SER A 352 4.29 38.28 11.03
N GLN A 353 3.41 39.23 11.33
CA GLN A 353 2.48 39.19 12.49
C GLN A 353 1.39 38.10 12.37
N GLN A 354 1.34 37.36 11.26
CA GLN A 354 0.44 36.24 11.08
C GLN A 354 1.20 34.94 11.32
N GLN A 355 0.74 34.14 12.29
CA GLN A 355 1.12 32.73 12.41
C GLN A 355 1.00 32.08 11.02
N PRO A 356 2.09 31.60 10.40
CA PRO A 356 2.00 30.93 9.13
C PRO A 356 1.27 29.60 9.37
N TRP A 357 -0.01 29.53 8.97
CA TRP A 357 -0.73 28.26 8.95
C TRP A 357 0.04 27.27 8.07
N SER A 358 0.13 26.03 8.53
CA SER A 358 0.75 24.97 7.75
C SER A 358 -0.08 24.65 6.51
N ASP A 359 0.58 24.13 5.46
CA ASP A 359 -0.13 23.71 4.25
C ASP A 359 -1.17 22.63 4.60
N ALA A 360 -2.43 22.86 4.21
CA ALA A 360 -3.55 22.00 4.55
C ALA A 360 -3.39 20.56 4.02
N SER A 361 -2.72 20.36 2.88
CA SER A 361 -2.46 19.04 2.32
C SER A 361 -1.47 18.24 3.18
N ILE A 362 -0.44 18.89 3.70
CA ILE A 362 0.55 18.29 4.60
C ILE A 362 -0.09 17.95 5.95
N VAL A 363 -0.86 18.89 6.52
CA VAL A 363 -1.57 18.68 7.80
C VAL A 363 -2.54 17.51 7.67
N ARG A 364 -3.34 17.48 6.60
CA ARG A 364 -4.23 16.35 6.29
C ARG A 364 -3.47 15.04 6.26
N ARG A 365 -2.40 14.94 5.46
CA ARG A 365 -1.68 13.69 5.26
C ARG A 365 -0.99 13.22 6.54
N ARG A 366 -0.44 14.13 7.34
CA ARG A 366 0.13 13.82 8.66
C ARG A 366 -0.93 13.30 9.63
N ALA A 367 -2.12 13.92 9.65
CA ALA A 367 -3.23 13.47 10.47
C ALA A 367 -3.71 12.08 10.05
N GLU A 368 -3.88 11.81 8.75
CA GLU A 368 -4.21 10.47 8.23
C GLU A 368 -3.19 9.42 8.67
N LEU A 369 -1.90 9.72 8.53
CA LEU A 369 -0.81 8.80 8.91
C LEU A 369 -0.75 8.56 10.43
N LEU A 370 -0.98 9.60 11.24
CA LEU A 370 -1.06 9.48 12.69
C LEU A 370 -2.23 8.58 13.09
N SER A 371 -3.44 8.84 12.58
CA SER A 371 -4.64 8.06 12.86
C SER A 371 -4.42 6.59 12.51
N HIS A 372 -3.92 6.31 11.31
CA HIS A 372 -3.61 4.95 10.88
C HIS A 372 -2.62 4.28 11.84
N GLN A 373 -1.47 4.90 12.12
CA GLN A 373 -0.45 4.34 13.01
C GLN A 373 -0.99 4.03 14.42
N MET A 374 -1.83 4.91 14.97
CA MET A 374 -2.37 4.72 16.31
C MET A 374 -3.45 3.63 16.36
N ILE A 375 -4.33 3.57 15.35
CA ILE A 375 -5.33 2.50 15.23
C ILE A 375 -4.63 1.14 15.11
N MET A 376 -3.59 1.06 14.27
CA MET A 376 -2.81 -0.16 14.10
C MET A 376 -2.15 -0.64 15.39
N ARG A 377 -1.60 0.29 16.20
CA ARG A 377 -1.06 -0.04 17.52
C ARG A 377 -2.15 -0.45 18.51
N ALA A 378 -3.31 0.20 18.50
CA ALA A 378 -4.43 -0.15 19.36
C ALA A 378 -4.91 -1.58 19.10
N ILE A 379 -5.00 -1.99 17.83
CA ILE A 379 -5.34 -3.36 17.43
C ILE A 379 -4.34 -4.38 18.01
N VAL A 380 -3.04 -4.05 18.05
CA VAL A 380 -2.03 -4.94 18.66
C VAL A 380 -2.27 -5.10 20.16
N PHE A 381 -2.62 -4.03 20.87
CA PHE A 381 -2.98 -4.09 22.30
C PHE A 381 -4.25 -4.92 22.53
N VAL A 382 -5.29 -4.74 21.70
CA VAL A 382 -6.51 -5.56 21.71
C VAL A 382 -6.19 -7.04 21.48
N GLY A 383 -5.29 -7.36 20.54
CA GLY A 383 -4.84 -8.73 20.30
C GLY A 383 -4.15 -9.38 21.52
N ARG A 384 -3.51 -8.57 22.37
CA ARG A 384 -2.89 -9.00 23.64
C ARG A 384 -3.88 -9.00 24.82
N ARG A 385 -5.16 -8.69 24.58
CA ARG A 385 -6.20 -8.47 25.60
C ARG A 385 -5.90 -7.31 26.56
N ASP A 386 -5.09 -6.36 26.11
CA ASP A 386 -4.74 -5.16 26.87
C ASP A 386 -5.64 -3.99 26.43
N PHE A 387 -6.89 -4.05 26.86
CA PHE A 387 -7.92 -3.13 26.39
C PHE A 387 -7.78 -1.71 26.95
N SER A 388 -7.27 -1.56 28.17
CA SER A 388 -7.09 -0.26 28.82
C SER A 388 -6.09 0.62 28.07
N HIS A 389 -4.92 0.07 27.69
CA HIS A 389 -3.93 0.80 26.92
C HIS A 389 -4.42 1.09 25.49
N ALA A 390 -5.19 0.19 24.88
CA ALA A 390 -5.81 0.43 23.58
C ALA A 390 -6.78 1.62 23.63
N ILE A 391 -7.66 1.68 24.63
CA ILE A 391 -8.60 2.80 24.82
C ILE A 391 -7.83 4.11 25.06
N GLN A 392 -6.86 4.12 25.98
CA GLN A 392 -6.05 5.30 26.26
C GLN A 392 -5.34 5.85 25.01
N LEU A 393 -4.81 4.96 24.18
CA LEU A 393 -4.15 5.34 22.92
C LEU A 393 -5.14 5.97 21.93
N LEU A 394 -6.32 5.38 21.74
CA LEU A 394 -7.34 5.89 20.84
C LEU A 394 -7.92 7.24 21.32
N VAL A 395 -8.19 7.37 22.62
CA VAL A 395 -8.64 8.63 23.23
C VAL A 395 -7.56 9.72 23.09
N GLY A 396 -6.30 9.38 23.32
CA GLY A 396 -5.17 10.29 23.10
C GLY A 396 -5.05 10.73 21.64
N THR A 397 -5.29 9.81 20.70
CA THR A 397 -5.28 10.09 19.26
C THR A 397 -6.38 11.07 18.88
N ARG A 398 -7.61 10.86 19.38
CA ARG A 398 -8.73 11.79 19.16
C ARG A 398 -8.38 13.20 19.66
N THR A 399 -7.82 13.31 20.86
CA THR A 399 -7.40 14.60 21.44
C THR A 399 -6.31 15.27 20.59
N ALA A 400 -5.33 14.50 20.10
CA ALA A 400 -4.30 15.02 19.20
C ALA A 400 -4.87 15.55 17.88
N LEU A 401 -5.83 14.84 17.27
CA LEU A 401 -6.50 15.28 16.05
C LEU A 401 -7.32 16.57 16.26
N THR A 402 -8.03 16.67 17.39
CA THR A 402 -8.73 17.91 17.78
C THR A 402 -7.77 19.09 17.89
N ASN A 403 -6.60 18.88 18.51
CA ASN A 403 -5.58 19.92 18.62
C ASN A 403 -5.02 20.34 17.26
N ILE A 404 -4.74 19.39 16.37
CA ILE A 404 -4.29 19.67 14.99
C ILE A 404 -5.33 20.51 14.26
N LEU A 405 -6.61 20.15 14.34
CA LEU A 405 -7.70 20.86 13.69
C LEU A 405 -7.81 22.32 14.16
N ASN A 406 -7.66 22.55 15.46
CA ASN A 406 -7.83 23.88 16.06
C ASN A 406 -6.61 24.80 15.90
N THR A 407 -5.42 24.23 15.70
CA THR A 407 -4.15 25.01 15.73
C THR A 407 -3.46 25.12 14.37
N SER A 408 -3.62 24.13 13.50
CA SER A 408 -2.77 23.99 12.30
C SER A 408 -3.43 24.46 11.01
N LEU A 409 -4.74 24.73 11.03
CA LEU A 409 -5.52 25.13 9.85
C LEU A 409 -6.19 26.50 10.06
N PRO A 410 -6.35 27.30 8.99
CA PRO A 410 -7.05 28.58 9.08
C PRO A 410 -8.56 28.39 9.29
N PRO A 411 -9.24 29.33 9.95
CA PRO A 411 -10.69 29.28 10.12
C PRO A 411 -11.42 29.42 8.76
N PRO A 412 -12.62 28.83 8.62
CA PRO A 412 -13.39 28.93 7.38
C PRO A 412 -13.77 30.39 7.10
N THR A 413 -13.53 30.87 5.87
CA THR A 413 -13.98 32.20 5.43
C THR A 413 -15.18 32.08 4.50
N SER A 414 -15.90 33.18 4.28
CA SER A 414 -17.10 33.21 3.44
C SER A 414 -16.80 33.18 1.93
N ARG A 415 -15.52 33.15 1.53
CA ARG A 415 -15.10 33.15 0.12
C ARG A 415 -14.75 31.73 -0.31
N THR A 416 -15.02 31.39 -1.57
CA THR A 416 -14.72 30.05 -2.10
C THR A 416 -13.49 30.13 -3.00
N THR A 417 -12.30 30.26 -2.40
CA THR A 417 -11.05 30.15 -3.18
C THR A 417 -10.58 28.69 -3.26
N ARG A 418 -9.76 28.35 -4.28
CA ARG A 418 -9.18 26.99 -4.43
C ARG A 418 -8.42 26.55 -3.17
N LYS A 419 -7.73 27.48 -2.49
CA LYS A 419 -6.99 27.18 -1.26
C LYS A 419 -7.92 26.74 -0.13
N GLU A 420 -9.04 27.43 0.08
CA GLU A 420 -10.00 27.03 1.13
C GLU A 420 -10.83 25.80 0.74
N LEU A 421 -11.02 25.48 -0.55
CA LEU A 421 -11.53 24.15 -0.92
C LEU A 421 -10.60 23.02 -0.45
N VAL A 422 -9.28 23.18 -0.57
CA VAL A 422 -8.30 22.22 -0.07
C VAL A 422 -8.32 22.16 1.45
N THR A 423 -8.41 23.31 2.13
CA THR A 423 -8.54 23.37 3.59
C THR A 423 -9.82 22.67 4.07
N LEU A 424 -10.96 22.93 3.45
CA LEU A 424 -12.23 22.27 3.80
C LEU A 424 -12.17 20.76 3.57
N ALA A 425 -11.51 20.32 2.50
CA ALA A 425 -11.28 18.90 2.27
C ALA A 425 -10.39 18.28 3.37
N ALA A 426 -9.33 18.97 3.79
CA ALA A 426 -8.48 18.54 4.90
C ALA A 426 -9.25 18.43 6.21
N VAL A 427 -10.06 19.44 6.55
CA VAL A 427 -10.92 19.44 7.75
C VAL A 427 -11.88 18.24 7.74
N ARG A 428 -12.56 17.98 6.62
CA ARG A 428 -13.49 16.84 6.50
C ARG A 428 -12.80 15.50 6.76
N VAL A 429 -11.60 15.31 6.22
CA VAL A 429 -10.82 14.09 6.40
C VAL A 429 -10.37 13.90 7.85
N ILE A 430 -9.94 14.98 8.51
CA ILE A 430 -9.55 14.92 9.92
C ILE A 430 -10.78 14.58 10.78
N GLN A 431 -11.92 15.21 10.51
CA GLN A 431 -13.18 14.93 11.21
C GLN A 431 -13.67 13.48 10.99
N SER A 432 -13.57 12.95 9.76
CA SER A 432 -13.92 11.55 9.52
C SER A 432 -12.99 10.59 10.27
N ALA A 433 -11.69 10.86 10.28
CA ALA A 433 -10.75 10.05 11.05
C ALA A 433 -11.03 10.11 12.56
N MET A 434 -11.44 11.27 13.09
CA MET A 434 -11.86 11.40 14.49
C MET A 434 -13.15 10.62 14.79
N ALA A 435 -14.11 10.62 13.86
CA ALA A 435 -15.34 9.85 13.99
C ALA A 435 -15.04 8.35 14.00
N ASP A 436 -14.19 7.87 13.10
CA ASP A 436 -13.76 6.46 13.05
C ASP A 436 -13.09 6.03 14.35
N VAL A 437 -12.18 6.85 14.90
CA VAL A 437 -11.53 6.58 16.19
C VAL A 437 -12.56 6.55 17.33
N SER A 438 -13.58 7.42 17.30
CA SER A 438 -14.61 7.45 18.35
C SER A 438 -15.48 6.19 18.31
N VAL A 439 -15.89 5.75 17.11
CA VAL A 439 -16.62 4.49 16.94
C VAL A 439 -15.82 3.30 17.48
N LEU A 440 -14.50 3.28 17.28
CA LEU A 440 -13.64 2.21 17.81
C LEU A 440 -13.52 2.26 19.34
N VAL A 441 -13.49 3.45 19.95
CA VAL A 441 -13.48 3.60 21.41
C VAL A 441 -14.79 3.09 21.99
N ASP A 442 -15.93 3.56 21.49
CA ASP A 442 -17.25 3.17 21.99
C ASP A 442 -17.44 1.65 21.88
N ALA A 443 -17.07 1.06 20.74
CA ALA A 443 -17.16 -0.39 20.53
C ALA A 443 -16.26 -1.20 21.49
N LEU A 444 -15.11 -0.64 21.88
CA LEU A 444 -14.18 -1.29 22.80
C LEU A 444 -14.61 -1.18 24.26
N GLU A 445 -15.29 -0.09 24.62
CA GLU A 445 -15.90 0.13 25.95
C GLU A 445 -17.14 -0.75 26.15
N ASP A 446 -18.01 -0.86 25.14
CA ASP A 446 -19.27 -1.61 25.23
C ASP A 446 -19.09 -3.13 25.30
N ASN A 447 -18.15 -3.69 24.52
CA ASN A 447 -17.96 -5.13 24.45
C ASN A 447 -16.50 -5.53 24.14
N PRO A 448 -15.58 -5.46 25.11
CA PRO A 448 -14.16 -5.72 24.88
C PRO A 448 -13.87 -7.16 24.42
N GLU A 449 -14.59 -8.16 24.94
CA GLU A 449 -14.38 -9.56 24.58
C GLU A 449 -14.95 -9.91 23.20
N GLY A 450 -16.14 -9.39 22.87
CA GLY A 450 -16.71 -9.50 21.53
C GLY A 450 -15.88 -8.74 20.49
N PHE A 451 -15.35 -7.58 20.87
CA PHE A 451 -14.49 -6.77 20.02
C PHE A 451 -13.25 -7.57 19.57
N GLY A 452 -12.57 -8.27 20.50
CA GLY A 452 -11.44 -9.12 20.16
C GLY A 452 -11.77 -10.28 19.21
N ARG A 453 -12.99 -10.83 19.22
CA ARG A 453 -13.39 -11.94 18.33
C ARG A 453 -13.84 -11.44 16.95
N GLU A 454 -14.60 -10.35 16.90
CA GLU A 454 -15.16 -9.81 15.66
C GLU A 454 -14.17 -8.91 14.91
N TRP A 455 -13.28 -8.21 15.62
CA TRP A 455 -12.30 -7.28 15.05
C TRP A 455 -10.90 -7.84 14.88
N ARG A 456 -10.63 -9.08 15.31
CA ARG A 456 -9.38 -9.77 14.93
C ARG A 456 -9.21 -9.87 13.40
N PRO A 457 -10.25 -10.27 12.64
CA PRO A 457 -10.25 -10.19 11.18
C PRO A 457 -10.04 -8.76 10.66
N PHE A 458 -10.78 -7.78 11.17
CA PHE A 458 -10.63 -6.38 10.74
C PHE A 458 -9.24 -5.80 11.03
N GLY A 459 -8.64 -6.18 12.16
CA GLY A 459 -7.29 -5.81 12.53
C GLY A 459 -6.27 -6.32 11.52
N ALA A 460 -6.33 -7.62 11.19
CA ALA A 460 -5.51 -8.22 10.13
C ALA A 460 -5.70 -7.53 8.76
N GLN A 461 -6.94 -7.16 8.44
CA GLN A 461 -7.26 -6.44 7.21
C GLN A 461 -6.65 -5.03 7.17
N GLN A 462 -6.69 -4.29 8.28
CA GLN A 462 -6.07 -2.96 8.36
C GLN A 462 -4.54 -3.00 8.32
N VAL A 463 -3.88 -4.07 8.82
CA VAL A 463 -2.43 -4.27 8.60
C VAL A 463 -2.10 -4.44 7.11
N SER A 464 -3.01 -5.07 6.35
CA SER A 464 -2.84 -5.27 4.90
C SER A 464 -3.05 -3.98 4.10
N PHE A 465 -3.82 -3.01 4.62
CA PHE A 465 -4.12 -1.72 4.00
C PHE A 465 -3.00 -0.66 4.14
N SER A 466 -1.75 -1.08 4.33
CA SER A 466 -0.59 -0.23 3.97
C SER A 466 -0.52 0.09 2.46
N LEU A 467 -1.47 -0.44 1.67
CA LEU A 467 -1.84 -0.04 0.30
C LEU A 467 -3.33 0.40 0.30
N PRO A 468 -3.72 1.39 -0.53
CA PRO A 468 -4.85 2.29 -0.25
C PRO A 468 -6.21 1.60 -0.43
N PRO A 469 -7.29 2.22 0.09
CA PRO A 469 -8.64 1.72 -0.14
C PRO A 469 -9.01 1.80 -1.62
N PRO A 470 -9.90 0.92 -2.12
CA PRO A 470 -10.56 1.15 -3.39
C PRO A 470 -11.39 2.45 -3.26
N VAL A 471 -11.18 3.36 -4.20
CA VAL A 471 -12.06 4.52 -4.40
C VAL A 471 -13.47 3.97 -4.61
N ARG A 472 -14.38 4.24 -3.67
CA ARG A 472 -15.81 4.14 -3.97
C ARG A 472 -16.08 5.18 -5.06
N LEU A 473 -16.49 4.70 -6.25
CA LEU A 473 -17.04 5.53 -7.32
C LEU A 473 -18.24 6.33 -6.81
#